data_AF-A0A7S3GRE9-F1
#
_entry.id   AF-A0A7S3GRE9-F1
#
_cell.length_a   1.000
_cell.length_b   1.000
_cell.length_c   1.000
_cell.angle_alpha   90.00
_cell.angle_beta   90.00
_cell.angle_gamma   90.00
#
_symmetry.space_group_name_H-M   'P 1'
#
loop_
_entity.id
_entity.type
_entity.pdbx_description
1 polymer ?
#
loop_
_entity_poly.entity_id
_entity_poly.type
_entity_poly.pdbx_seq_one_letter_code
_entity_poly.pdbx_strand_id
1 'polypeptide(L)'
;FDEASAKSSAQHGLQAKTLTTGFGHAAVLSIADKLVDAIKTGALKNVFVIGGCDGTEGTRNYFTDLGLSTPQDSLILTLGCGKFRLNSHDHGTLEGIPRLLDMGQCNDA
;
A
#
# COMPACT_ATOMS: atom_id res chain seq x y z
N PHE A 1 3.00 -33.68 37.32
CA PHE A 1 1.62 -33.52 36.83
C PHE A 1 0.97 -32.47 37.72
N ASP A 2 1.01 -31.18 37.39
CA ASP A 2 0.76 -30.60 36.08
C ASP A 2 1.77 -29.49 35.75
N GLU A 3 2.56 -29.73 34.70
CA GLU A 3 3.61 -28.85 34.16
C GLU A 3 3.07 -28.25 32.85
N ALA A 4 1.93 -27.56 32.93
CA ALA A 4 1.24 -27.05 31.74
C ALA A 4 0.63 -25.65 31.90
N SER A 5 1.32 -24.73 32.59
CA SER A 5 0.90 -23.31 32.63
C SER A 5 2.04 -22.32 32.39
N ALA A 6 2.94 -22.64 31.45
CA ALA A 6 4.00 -21.73 31.01
C ALA A 6 4.31 -21.86 29.51
N LYS A 7 3.30 -21.71 28.65
CA LYS A 7 3.44 -21.43 27.20
C LYS A 7 2.24 -20.54 26.84
N SER A 8 2.32 -19.36 26.24
CA SER A 8 3.34 -18.73 25.42
C SER A 8 3.07 -17.22 25.47
N SER A 9 3.75 -16.50 26.36
CA SER A 9 3.76 -15.03 26.36
C SER A 9 4.99 -14.54 25.61
N ALA A 10 4.75 -13.66 24.64
CA ALA A 10 5.74 -12.86 23.92
C ALA A 10 6.72 -13.60 22.97
N GLN A 11 6.19 -14.05 21.83
CA GLN A 11 6.95 -14.00 20.57
C GLN A 11 6.09 -13.30 19.49
N HIS A 12 5.93 -11.98 19.61
CA HIS A 12 5.64 -11.16 18.43
C HIS A 12 6.96 -10.99 17.70
N GLY A 13 7.31 -11.97 16.87
CA GLY A 13 8.47 -11.88 15.99
C GLY A 13 8.30 -10.65 15.10
N LEU A 14 9.14 -9.64 15.30
CA LEU A 14 9.32 -8.55 14.35
C LEU A 14 9.91 -9.15 13.06
N GLN A 15 9.06 -9.75 12.23
CA GLN A 15 9.44 -10.14 10.88
C GLN A 15 9.73 -8.84 10.14
N ALA A 16 10.99 -8.67 9.72
CA ALA A 16 11.40 -7.52 8.93
C ALA A 16 10.64 -7.58 7.59
N LYS A 17 9.64 -6.71 7.42
CA LYS A 17 8.91 -6.57 6.17
C LYS A 17 9.56 -5.47 5.34
N THR A 18 10.05 -5.84 4.16
CA THR A 18 10.53 -4.86 3.18
C THR A 18 9.34 -4.17 2.53
N LEU A 19 9.40 -2.85 2.47
CA LEU A 19 8.39 -2.02 1.83
C LEU A 19 8.99 -1.32 0.61
N THR A 20 8.33 -1.45 -0.54
CA THR A 20 8.73 -0.71 -1.75
C THR A 20 8.16 0.71 -1.67
N THR A 21 9.04 1.72 -1.72
CA THR A 21 8.67 3.14 -1.62
C THR A 21 9.49 3.98 -2.61
N GLY A 22 9.26 5.30 -2.64
CA GLY A 22 10.07 6.23 -3.44
C GLY A 22 9.51 6.54 -4.82
N PHE A 23 8.21 6.36 -5.01
CA PHE A 23 7.52 6.70 -6.26
C PHE A 23 7.13 8.18 -6.30
N GLY A 24 8.05 9.09 -5.96
CA GLY A 24 7.82 10.52 -6.15
C GLY A 24 7.69 10.89 -7.64
N HIS A 25 7.34 12.14 -7.93
CA HIS A 25 7.06 12.61 -9.30
C HIS A 25 8.10 12.18 -10.35
N ALA A 26 9.40 12.34 -10.07
CA ALA A 26 10.45 11.96 -11.02
C ALA A 26 10.49 10.44 -11.31
N ALA A 27 10.25 9.60 -10.30
CA ALA A 27 10.22 8.15 -10.46
C ALA A 27 9.00 7.71 -11.29
N VAL A 28 7.83 8.29 -11.01
CA VAL A 28 6.60 8.00 -11.77
C VAL A 28 6.75 8.48 -13.22
N LEU A 29 7.28 9.68 -13.44
CA LEU A 29 7.54 10.17 -14.79
C LEU A 29 8.52 9.29 -15.57
N SER A 30 9.50 8.67 -14.91
CA SER A 30 10.45 7.75 -15.57
C SER A 30 9.79 6.49 -16.16
N ILE A 31 8.57 6.17 -15.71
CA ILE A 31 7.77 5.05 -16.21
C ILE A 31 6.45 5.50 -16.86
N ALA A 32 6.32 6.80 -17.19
CA ALA A 32 5.07 7.38 -17.69
C ALA A 32 4.55 6.68 -18.95
N ASP A 33 5.43 6.37 -19.91
CA ASP A 33 5.03 5.69 -21.16
C ASP A 33 4.37 4.34 -20.90
N LYS A 34 4.93 3.55 -19.95
CA LYS A 34 4.35 2.26 -19.55
C LYS A 34 2.96 2.42 -18.92
N LEU A 35 2.78 3.44 -18.07
CA LEU A 35 1.50 3.72 -17.44
C LEU A 35 0.45 4.17 -18.48
N VAL A 36 0.85 5.05 -19.40
CA VAL A 36 -0.01 5.52 -20.49
C VAL A 36 -0.43 4.36 -21.40
N ASP A 37 0.49 3.46 -21.73
CA ASP A 37 0.17 2.28 -22.54
C ASP A 37 -0.76 1.31 -21.80
N ALA A 38 -0.55 1.07 -20.51
CA ALA A 38 -1.44 0.24 -19.70
C ALA A 38 -2.87 0.82 -19.63
N ILE A 39 -3.01 2.14 -19.62
CA ILE A 39 -4.33 2.81 -19.70
C ILE A 39 -4.95 2.57 -21.08
N LYS A 40 -4.18 2.79 -22.16
CA LYS A 40 -4.67 2.64 -23.54
C LYS A 40 -5.10 1.21 -23.87
N THR A 41 -4.41 0.20 -23.34
CA THR A 41 -4.76 -1.22 -23.53
C THR A 41 -5.90 -1.67 -22.63
N GLY A 42 -6.29 -0.85 -21.65
CA GLY A 42 -7.32 -1.17 -20.65
C GLY A 42 -6.82 -2.10 -19.53
N ALA A 43 -5.51 -2.35 -19.44
CA ALA A 43 -4.89 -3.09 -18.35
C ALA A 43 -4.95 -2.30 -17.02
N LEU A 44 -4.88 -0.97 -17.09
CA LEU A 44 -5.12 -0.05 -15.98
C LEU A 44 -6.42 0.73 -16.24
N LYS A 45 -7.44 0.51 -15.41
CA LYS A 45 -8.75 1.17 -15.54
C LYS A 45 -9.03 2.23 -14.49
N ASN A 46 -8.47 2.06 -13.29
CA ASN A 46 -8.77 2.94 -12.16
C ASN A 46 -7.50 3.34 -11.43
N VAL A 47 -7.44 4.58 -10.97
CA VAL A 47 -6.40 5.08 -10.06
C VAL A 47 -7.09 5.59 -8.80
N PHE A 48 -6.74 5.02 -7.66
CA PHE A 48 -7.25 5.42 -6.35
C PHE A 48 -6.17 6.22 -5.62
N VAL A 49 -6.54 7.38 -5.08
CA VAL A 49 -5.65 8.13 -4.19
C VAL A 49 -6.13 7.89 -2.76
N ILE A 50 -5.33 7.15 -1.99
CA ILE A 50 -5.65 6.77 -0.61
C ILE A 50 -4.44 7.11 0.26
N GLY A 51 -4.52 8.19 1.00
CA GLY A 51 -3.40 8.70 1.80
C GLY A 51 -3.79 9.90 2.64
N GLY A 52 -2.81 10.73 2.98
CA GLY A 52 -2.98 11.90 3.86
C GLY A 52 -2.61 11.58 5.29
N CYS A 53 -3.43 12.00 6.25
CA CYS A 53 -3.16 11.84 7.68
C CYS A 53 -3.98 10.69 8.28
N ASP A 54 -3.30 9.81 9.01
CA ASP A 54 -3.93 8.80 9.85
C ASP A 54 -4.17 9.31 11.28
N GLY A 55 -4.96 8.56 12.05
CA GLY A 55 -5.23 8.80 13.45
C GLY A 55 -5.68 7.52 14.17
N THR A 56 -5.99 7.64 15.47
CA THR A 56 -6.32 6.49 16.33
C THR A 56 -7.75 5.99 16.18
N GLU A 57 -8.61 6.74 15.48
CA GLU A 57 -10.02 6.39 15.33
C GLU A 57 -10.20 5.07 14.57
N GLY A 58 -10.90 4.10 15.18
CA GLY A 58 -11.10 2.77 14.61
C GLY A 58 -11.89 2.77 13.28
N THR A 59 -12.72 3.79 13.06
CA THR A 59 -13.46 3.98 11.80
C THR A 59 -12.54 4.17 10.58
N ARG A 60 -11.28 4.55 10.80
CA ARG A 60 -10.26 4.68 9.74
C ARG A 60 -9.79 3.34 9.17
N ASN A 61 -10.20 2.21 9.75
CA ASN A 61 -10.02 0.88 9.14
C ASN A 61 -10.69 0.80 7.75
N TYR A 62 -11.68 1.65 7.48
CA TYR A 62 -12.26 1.84 6.16
C TYR A 62 -11.21 2.01 5.06
N PHE A 63 -10.10 2.72 5.30
CA PHE A 63 -9.06 2.93 4.29
C PHE A 63 -8.25 1.66 3.99
N THR A 64 -8.06 0.79 4.99
CA THR A 64 -7.47 -0.53 4.79
C THR A 64 -8.39 -1.40 3.95
N ASP A 65 -9.68 -1.45 4.31
CA ASP A 65 -10.68 -2.24 3.58
C ASP A 65 -10.87 -1.73 2.14
N LEU A 66 -10.83 -0.41 1.95
CA LEU A 66 -10.87 0.22 0.63
C LEU A 66 -9.65 -0.19 -0.21
N GLY A 67 -8.44 -0.08 0.34
CA GLY A 67 -7.22 -0.47 -0.36
C GLY A 67 -7.23 -1.94 -0.81
N LEU A 68 -7.65 -2.85 0.08
CA LEU A 68 -7.74 -4.28 -0.19
C LEU A 68 -8.86 -4.67 -1.16
N SER A 69 -9.94 -3.89 -1.23
CA SER A 69 -11.08 -4.14 -2.13
C SER A 69 -10.92 -3.52 -3.52
N THR A 70 -9.84 -2.77 -3.77
CA THR A 70 -9.58 -2.20 -5.10
C THR A 70 -9.44 -3.31 -6.16
N PRO A 71 -10.06 -3.14 -7.36
CA PRO A 71 -9.94 -4.09 -8.46
C PRO A 71 -8.48 -4.34 -8.87
N GLN A 72 -8.14 -5.55 -9.32
CA GLN A 72 -6.75 -5.89 -9.70
C GLN A 72 -6.22 -5.07 -10.90
N ASP A 73 -7.10 -4.49 -11.73
CA ASP A 73 -6.80 -3.59 -12.84
C ASP A 73 -6.71 -2.10 -12.38
N SER A 74 -6.23 -1.87 -11.16
CA SER A 74 -6.09 -0.53 -10.58
C SER A 74 -4.74 -0.27 -9.93
N LEU A 75 -4.36 1.00 -9.86
CA LEU A 75 -3.24 1.50 -9.06
C LEU A 75 -3.76 2.28 -7.84
N ILE A 76 -3.01 2.22 -6.75
CA ILE A 76 -3.22 2.99 -5.53
C ILE A 76 -2.03 3.94 -5.37
N LEU A 77 -2.30 5.24 -5.38
CA LEU A 77 -1.33 6.27 -4.99
C LEU A 77 -1.54 6.58 -3.51
N THR A 78 -0.48 6.44 -2.71
CA THR A 78 -0.51 6.76 -1.29
C THR A 78 0.58 7.76 -0.93
N LEU A 79 0.35 8.50 0.15
CA LEU A 79 1.24 9.55 0.64
C LEU A 79 0.88 9.89 2.10
N GLY A 80 1.81 10.52 2.80
CA GLY A 80 1.62 10.88 4.21
C GLY A 80 1.47 9.67 5.14
N CYS A 81 1.15 9.89 6.42
CA CYS A 81 1.06 8.80 7.39
C CYS A 81 -0.17 7.88 7.17
N GLY A 82 -1.16 8.30 6.38
CA GLY A 82 -2.25 7.42 5.91
C GLY A 82 -1.75 6.13 5.25
N LYS A 83 -0.55 6.14 4.66
CA LYS A 83 0.06 4.97 4.01
C LYS A 83 0.22 3.76 4.92
N PHE A 84 0.31 3.95 6.25
CA PHE A 84 0.51 2.84 7.19
C PHE A 84 -0.70 1.92 7.28
N ARG A 85 -1.87 2.37 6.80
CA ARG A 85 -3.07 1.54 6.62
C ARG A 85 -2.99 0.62 5.40
N LEU A 86 -2.01 0.81 4.53
CA LEU A 86 -1.91 0.16 3.22
C LEU A 86 -0.58 -0.59 3.02
N ASN A 87 0.55 0.00 3.40
CA ASN A 87 1.89 -0.47 3.04
C ASN A 87 2.26 -1.83 3.68
N SER A 88 1.60 -2.20 4.78
CA SER A 88 1.77 -3.49 5.44
C SER A 88 1.00 -4.62 4.75
N HIS A 89 0.28 -4.37 3.65
CA HIS A 89 -0.44 -5.36 2.87
C HIS A 89 0.21 -5.60 1.51
N ASP A 90 0.01 -6.79 0.95
CA ASP A 90 0.41 -7.08 -0.43
C ASP A 90 -0.73 -6.69 -1.38
N HIS A 91 -0.43 -5.79 -2.31
CA HIS A 91 -1.37 -5.31 -3.33
C HIS A 91 -1.09 -5.91 -4.70
N GLY A 92 0.00 -6.68 -4.86
CA GLY A 92 0.43 -7.25 -6.13
C GLY A 92 1.05 -6.23 -7.09
N THR A 93 1.11 -6.63 -8.37
CA THR A 93 1.66 -5.82 -9.46
C THR A 93 0.69 -5.77 -10.63
N LEU A 94 0.78 -4.72 -11.45
CA LEU A 94 0.05 -4.52 -12.70
C LEU A 94 1.09 -4.27 -13.78
N GLU A 95 1.18 -5.17 -14.77
CA GLU A 95 2.20 -5.11 -15.83
C GLU A 95 3.64 -4.98 -15.29
N GLY A 96 3.92 -5.64 -14.15
CA GLY A 96 5.22 -5.58 -13.47
C GLY A 96 5.46 -4.30 -12.66
N ILE A 97 4.51 -3.37 -12.61
CA ILE A 97 4.54 -2.16 -11.77
C ILE A 97 3.86 -2.48 -10.43
N PRO A 98 4.44 -2.13 -9.27
CA PRO A 98 3.75 -2.30 -7.98
C PRO A 98 2.40 -1.59 -7.98
N ARG A 99 1.34 -2.26 -7.49
CA ARG A 99 -0.01 -1.64 -7.47
C ARG A 99 -0.13 -0.53 -6.44
N LEU A 100 0.62 -0.60 -5.35
CA LEU A 100 0.73 0.48 -4.36
C LEU A 100 1.98 1.32 -4.65
N LEU A 101 1.78 2.57 -5.03
CA LEU A 101 2.85 3.53 -5.27
C LEU A 101 2.88 4.54 -4.11
N ASP A 102 3.91 4.47 -3.29
CA ASP A 102 4.14 5.42 -2.19
C ASP A 102 4.88 6.66 -2.70
N MET A 103 4.17 7.77 -2.79
CA MET A 103 4.65 9.06 -3.31
C MET A 103 5.56 9.79 -2.31
N GLY A 104 5.50 9.45 -1.01
CA GLY A 104 6.29 10.11 0.03
C GLY A 104 5.46 10.69 1.17
N GLN A 105 5.86 11.85 1.67
CA GLN A 105 5.22 12.56 2.77
C GLN A 105 3.92 13.24 2.32
N CYS A 106 3.21 13.86 3.25
CA CYS A 106 1.98 14.60 2.93
C CYS A 106 2.21 15.84 2.07
N ASN A 107 3.45 16.35 2.01
CA ASN A 107 3.84 17.47 1.16
C ASN A 107 4.18 17.06 -0.29
N ASP A 108 4.29 15.75 -0.56
CA ASP A 108 4.51 15.18 -1.90
C ASP A 108 3.18 14.93 -2.65
N ALA A 109 2.08 15.52 -2.17
CA ALA A 109 0.74 15.43 -2.75
C ALA A 109 0.57 16.29 -4.01
#